data_AF-A0A512DEM4-F1
#
_entry.id   AF-A0A512DEM4-F1
#
_cell.length_a   1.000
_cell.length_b   1.000
_cell.length_c   1.000
_cell.angle_alpha   90.00
_cell.angle_beta   90.00
_cell.angle_gamma   90.00
#
_symmetry.space_group_name_H-M   'P 1'
#
loop_
_entity.id
_entity.type
_entity.pdbx_description
1 polymer ?
#
loop_
_entity_poly.entity_id
_entity_poly.type
_entity_poly.pdbx_seq_one_letter_code
_entity_poly.pdbx_strand_id
1 'polypeptide(L)' 'MPTYLARVTVHAELDPEQVDGLADALGAARTEPADDRVVLWVPGEAPDAGTAEVAARRHVAEVLQGWTVDVDVDEALGS' A
#
# COMPACT_ATOMS: atom_id res chain seq x y z
N MET A 1 11.96 1.14 -12.84
CA MET A 1 11.72 2.29 -11.92
C MET A 1 10.25 2.24 -11.61
N PRO A 2 9.81 2.38 -10.35
CA PRO A 2 8.39 2.33 -10.03
C PRO A 2 7.65 3.39 -10.83
N THR A 3 6.58 2.98 -11.51
CA THR A 3 5.75 3.86 -12.35
C THR A 3 4.56 4.43 -11.57
N TYR A 4 4.28 3.90 -10.38
CA TYR A 4 3.25 4.40 -9.48
C TYR A 4 3.61 4.18 -8.00
N LEU A 5 2.90 4.90 -7.14
CA LEU A 5 2.96 4.72 -5.69
C LEU A 5 1.54 4.47 -5.17
N ALA A 6 1.28 3.26 -4.70
CA ALA A 6 0.00 2.91 -4.09
C ALA A 6 0.00 3.32 -2.62
N ARG A 7 -0.96 4.14 -2.22
CA ARG A 7 -1.26 4.48 -0.84
C ARG A 7 -2.27 3.48 -0.29
N VAL A 8 -1.83 2.63 0.62
CA VAL A 8 -2.64 1.61 1.30
C VAL A 8 -2.94 2.08 2.71
N THR A 9 -4.21 2.27 3.05
CA THR A 9 -4.64 2.62 4.41
C THR A 9 -5.26 1.40 5.06
N VAL A 10 -4.69 0.95 6.18
CA VAL A 10 -5.20 -0.16 6.99
C VAL A 10 -5.89 0.40 8.22
N HIS A 11 -7.19 0.15 8.38
CA HIS A 11 -7.99 0.66 9.49
C HIS A 11 -7.91 -0.29 10.69
N ALA A 12 -6.80 -0.21 11.42
CA ALA A 12 -6.56 -0.99 12.63
C ALA A 12 -5.52 -0.29 13.52
N GLU A 13 -5.65 -0.49 14.83
CA GLU A 13 -4.61 -0.21 15.82
C GLU A 13 -3.53 -1.28 15.67
N LEU A 14 -2.32 -0.89 15.28
CA LEU A 14 -1.19 -1.80 15.07
C LEU A 14 0.02 -1.35 15.89
N ASP A 15 0.61 -2.32 16.59
CA ASP A 15 1.89 -2.11 17.26
C ASP A 15 3.03 -1.97 16.22
N PRO A 16 4.16 -1.33 16.58
CA PRO A 16 5.27 -1.11 15.64
C PRO A 16 5.79 -2.37 14.94
N GLU A 17 5.87 -3.50 15.66
CA GLU A 17 6.30 -4.79 15.07
C GLU A 17 5.31 -5.30 14.00
N GLN A 18 4.01 -5.04 14.18
CA GLN A 18 2.99 -5.40 13.19
C GLN A 18 3.07 -4.49 11.96
N VAL A 19 3.34 -3.20 12.17
CA VAL A 19 3.55 -2.23 11.09
C VAL A 19 4.75 -2.63 10.24
N ASP A 20 5.87 -2.97 10.85
CA ASP A 20 7.07 -3.41 10.14
C ASP A 20 6.82 -4.72 9.37
N GLY A 21 6.11 -5.67 9.98
CA GLY A 21 5.71 -6.92 9.30
C GLY A 21 4.80 -6.68 8.10
N LEU A 22 3.83 -5.76 8.20
CA LEU A 22 2.98 -5.37 7.07
C LEU A 22 3.79 -4.65 5.97
N ALA A 23 4.70 -3.76 6.37
CA ALA A 23 5.54 -3.02 5.44
C ALA A 23 6.41 -3.97 4.63
N ASP A 24 7.03 -4.96 5.27
CA ASP A 24 7.84 -5.98 4.60
C ASP A 24 6.97 -6.84 3.66
N ALA A 25 5.83 -7.35 4.15
CA ALA A 25 4.93 -8.20 3.37
C ALA A 25 4.37 -7.50 2.12
N LEU A 26 4.07 -6.21 2.23
CA LEU A 26 3.57 -5.40 1.10
C LEU A 26 4.69 -4.85 0.22
N GLY A 27 5.93 -4.83 0.68
CA GLY A 27 7.04 -4.15 0.03
C GLY A 27 6.94 -2.62 0.10
N ALA A 28 6.40 -2.08 1.20
CA ALA A 28 6.21 -0.65 1.38
C ALA A 28 7.55 0.10 1.51
N ALA A 29 7.67 1.22 0.82
CA ALA A 29 8.84 2.11 0.90
C ALA A 29 8.75 3.09 2.07
N ARG A 30 7.54 3.39 2.54
CA ARG A 30 7.26 4.28 3.66
C ARG A 30 6.04 3.78 4.43
N THR A 31 6.03 4.03 5.73
CA THR A 31 4.87 3.87 6.60
C THR A 31 4.62 5.14 7.40
N GLU A 32 3.34 5.43 7.66
CA GLU A 32 2.90 6.52 8.52
C GLU A 32 1.80 5.97 9.44
N PRO A 33 2.17 5.50 10.64
CA PRO A 33 1.20 5.07 11.63
C PRO A 33 0.46 6.26 12.23
N ALA A 34 -0.83 6.06 12.51
CA ALA A 34 -1.72 6.95 13.24
C ALA A 34 -2.50 6.15 14.29
N ASP A 35 -3.21 6.82 15.20
CA ASP A 35 -3.88 6.18 16.34
C ASP A 35 -4.85 5.06 15.91
N ASP A 36 -5.65 5.25 14.85
CA ASP A 36 -6.68 4.31 14.39
C ASP A 36 -6.36 3.58 13.08
N ARG A 37 -5.21 3.86 12.48
CA ARG A 37 -4.88 3.38 11.13
C ARG A 37 -3.40 3.46 10.82
N VAL A 38 -2.98 2.71 9.81
CA VAL A 38 -1.63 2.77 9.28
C VAL A 38 -1.68 3.01 7.78
N VAL A 39 -0.92 3.99 7.30
CA VAL A 39 -0.77 4.25 5.87
C VAL A 39 0.57 3.68 5.40
N LEU A 40 0.56 2.91 4.32
CA LEU A 40 1.73 2.33 3.69
C LEU A 40 1.83 2.79 2.23
N TRP A 41 3.02 3.16 1.80
CA TRP A 41 3.28 3.54 0.40
C TRP A 41 4.02 2.42 -0.30
N VAL A 42 3.33 1.75 -1.21
CA VAL A 42 3.81 0.57 -1.93
C VAL A 42 4.18 0.97 -3.36
N PRO A 43 5.47 0.98 -3.72
CA PRO A 43 5.90 1.23 -5.09
C PRO A 43 5.53 0.05 -5.99
N GLY A 44 5.18 0.33 -7.24
CA GLY A 44 4.94 -0.73 -8.22
C GLY A 44 5.20 -0.31 -9.66
N GLU A 45 5.22 -1.30 -10.56
CA GLU A 45 5.41 -1.12 -12.00
C GLU A 45 4.18 -1.62 -12.75
N ALA A 46 3.53 -0.71 -13.45
CA ALA A 46 2.38 -0.97 -14.31
C ALA A 46 2.46 -0.11 -15.59
N PRO A 47 1.87 -0.60 -16.70
CA PRO A 47 1.89 0.10 -17.99
C PRO A 47 1.04 1.38 -18.04
N ASP A 48 0.03 1.50 -17.18
CA ASP A 48 -0.90 2.63 -17.10
C ASP A 48 -1.57 2.66 -15.71
N ALA A 49 -2.21 3.79 -15.38
CA ALA A 49 -2.88 4.01 -14.09
C ALA A 49 -4.00 2.99 -13.80
N GLY A 50 -4.77 2.56 -14.81
CA GLY A 50 -5.83 1.57 -14.62
C GLY A 50 -5.26 0.20 -14.28
N THR A 51 -4.18 -0.21 -14.95
CA THR A 51 -3.46 -1.44 -14.61
C THR A 51 -2.80 -1.34 -13.23
N ALA A 52 -2.27 -0.16 -12.86
CA ALA A 52 -1.68 0.08 -11.55
C ALA A 52 -2.69 -0.11 -10.41
N GLU A 53 -3.90 0.45 -10.55
CA GLU A 53 -4.99 0.32 -9.59
C GLU A 53 -5.40 -1.15 -9.40
N VAL A 54 -5.57 -1.90 -10.51
CA VAL A 54 -5.93 -3.32 -10.46
C VAL A 54 -4.81 -4.16 -9.83
N ALA A 55 -3.55 -3.89 -10.19
CA ALA A 55 -2.40 -4.59 -9.63
C ALA A 55 -2.24 -4.33 -8.13
N ALA A 56 -2.31 -3.07 -7.71
CA ALA A 56 -2.23 -2.67 -6.31
C ALA A 56 -3.36 -3.30 -5.48
N ARG A 57 -4.61 -3.22 -5.94
CA ARG A 57 -5.74 -3.83 -5.23
C ARG A 57 -5.62 -5.35 -5.12
N ARG A 58 -5.16 -6.03 -6.17
CA ARG A 58 -4.95 -7.48 -6.13
C ARG A 58 -3.86 -7.85 -5.13
N HIS A 59 -2.71 -7.20 -5.21
CA HIS A 59 -1.59 -7.43 -4.28
C HIS A 59 -2.02 -7.23 -2.82
N VAL A 60 -2.68 -6.10 -2.53
CA VAL A 60 -3.19 -5.81 -1.19
C VAL A 60 -4.23 -6.83 -0.74
N ALA A 61 -5.15 -7.24 -1.63
CA ALA A 61 -6.16 -8.23 -1.29
C ALA A 61 -5.57 -9.62 -1.01
N GLU A 62 -4.46 -9.99 -1.65
CA GLU A 62 -3.77 -11.27 -1.38
C GLU A 62 -3.02 -11.25 -0.04
N VAL A 63 -2.40 -10.11 0.31
CA VAL A 63 -1.60 -9.98 1.54
C VAL A 63 -2.49 -9.71 2.78
N LEU A 64 -3.48 -8.84 2.67
CA LEU A 64 -4.30 -8.34 3.79
C LEU A 64 -5.69 -8.98 3.85
N GLN A 65 -5.80 -10.27 3.55
CA GLN A 65 -7.06 -10.99 3.56
C GLN A 65 -7.79 -10.85 4.92
N GLY A 66 -9.01 -10.32 4.88
CA GLY A 66 -9.86 -10.13 6.07
C GLY A 66 -9.67 -8.79 6.79
N TRP A 67 -8.79 -7.91 6.32
CA TRP A 67 -8.61 -6.57 6.87
C TRP A 67 -9.46 -5.53 6.14
N THR A 68 -9.86 -4.48 6.86
CA THR A 68 -10.52 -3.32 6.25
C THR A 68 -9.46 -2.36 5.76
N VAL A 69 -9.37 -2.21 4.44
CA VAL A 69 -8.32 -1.42 3.79
C VAL A 69 -8.86 -0.55 2.68
N ASP A 70 -8.24 0.62 2.50
CA ASP A 70 -8.45 1.51 1.37
C ASP A 70 -7.17 1.55 0.52
N VAL A 71 -7.32 1.53 -0.81
CA VAL A 71 -6.20 1.52 -1.75
C VAL A 71 -6.41 2.61 -2.79
N ASP A 72 -5.54 3.61 -2.74
CA ASP A 72 -5.48 4.72 -3.67
C ASP A 72 -4.15 4.65 -4.44
N VAL A 73 -4.17 4.93 -5.74
CA VAL A 73 -2.96 4.86 -6.58
C VAL A 73 -2.70 6.22 -7.19
N ASP A 74 -1.60 6.83 -6.77
CA ASP A 74 -1.07 8.03 -7.40
C ASP A 74 -0.06 7.61 -8.49
N GLU A 75 -0.18 8.22 -9.67
CA GLU A 75 0.90 8.17 -10.66
C GLU A 75 2.16 8.72 -9.99
N ALA A 76 3.25 7.95 -9.99
CA ALA A 76 4.52 8.44 -9.47
C ALA A 76 4.95 9.53 -10.45
N LEU A 77 4.74 10.80 -10.08
CA LEU A 77 5.03 11.98 -10.90
C LEU A 77 6.35 11.78 -11.64
N GLY A 78 6.25 11.35 -12.89
CA GLY A 78 7.33 11.39 -13.85
C GLY A 78 7.50 12.85 -14.21
N SER A 79 8.23 13.58 -13.38
CA SER A 79 8.60 14.97 -13.63
C SER A 79 10.08 15.08 -13.97
#